data_AF-A0A1M4SBH0-F1
#
_entry.id   AF-A0A1M4SBH0-F1
#
_cell.length_a   1.000
_cell.length_b   1.000
_cell.length_c   1.000
_cell.angle_alpha   90.00
_cell.angle_beta   90.00
_cell.angle_gamma   90.00
#
_symmetry.space_group_name_H-M   'P 1'
#
loop_
_entity.id
_entity.type
_entity.pdbx_description
1 polymer ?
#
loop_
_entity_poly.entity_id
_entity_poly.type
_entity_poly.pdbx_seq_one_letter_code
_entity_poly.pdbx_strand_id
1 'polypeptide(L)'
;MKFKYSAFIENTPKAREWLEKIGYYKISENIILRDNLIISTYPNGWYNLCYSHESSLAIDCQNNLPLFKAITAITDIRNMHQLFVADTDIYHGWSDTIGEPYDYIIPKGILFDWDLSIEYADILKGEYHKATITELKEHFKLKP
;
A
#
# COMPACT_ATOMS: atom_id res chain seq x y z
N MET A 1 -14.79 -4.00 3.01
CA MET A 1 -13.75 -2.96 3.17
C MET A 1 -13.97 -1.89 2.09
N LYS A 2 -13.68 -0.61 2.33
CA LYS A 2 -13.87 0.48 1.34
C LYS A 2 -12.52 0.97 0.86
N PHE A 3 -12.09 0.43 -0.27
CA PHE A 3 -10.86 0.88 -0.93
C PHE A 3 -11.09 2.23 -1.59
N LYS A 4 -10.03 3.03 -1.71
CA LYS A 4 -10.17 4.41 -2.22
C LYS A 4 -9.88 4.55 -3.70
N TYR A 5 -8.91 3.79 -4.21
CA TYR A 5 -8.34 4.03 -5.53
C TYR A 5 -8.30 2.76 -6.36
N SER A 6 -8.48 2.95 -7.66
CA SER A 6 -8.20 1.96 -8.69
C SER A 6 -6.76 2.09 -9.18
N ALA A 7 -6.14 0.96 -9.48
CA ALA A 7 -4.83 0.87 -10.08
C ALA A 7 -4.79 -0.28 -11.09
N PHE A 8 -3.83 -0.24 -12.00
CA PHE A 8 -3.52 -1.40 -12.83
C PHE A 8 -2.02 -1.70 -12.88
N ILE A 9 -1.70 -2.97 -13.14
CA ILE A 9 -0.34 -3.50 -13.25
C ILE A 9 -0.33 -4.73 -14.16
N GLU A 10 0.84 -5.16 -14.63
CA GLU A 10 1.02 -6.43 -15.31
C GLU A 10 0.55 -7.61 -14.44
N ASN A 11 -0.05 -8.62 -15.08
CA ASN A 11 -0.55 -9.81 -14.40
C ASN A 11 0.57 -10.71 -13.87
N THR A 12 1.12 -10.38 -12.69
CA THR A 12 2.13 -11.17 -11.99
C THR A 12 1.53 -11.94 -10.80
N PRO A 13 2.08 -13.12 -10.43
CA PRO A 13 1.66 -13.83 -9.21
C PRO A 13 1.72 -12.96 -7.96
N LYS A 14 2.81 -12.21 -7.79
CA LYS A 14 3.03 -11.31 -6.64
C LYS A 14 1.95 -10.23 -6.50
N ALA A 15 1.44 -9.70 -7.62
CA ALA A 15 0.37 -8.70 -7.60
C ALA A 15 -0.98 -9.31 -7.16
N ARG A 16 -1.30 -10.52 -7.63
CA ARG A 16 -2.53 -11.24 -7.23
C ARG A 16 -2.52 -11.64 -5.76
N GLU A 17 -1.42 -12.26 -5.31
CA GLU A 17 -1.22 -12.65 -3.91
C GLU A 17 -1.33 -11.46 -2.97
N TRP A 18 -0.78 -10.30 -3.38
CA TRP A 18 -0.91 -9.07 -2.63
C TRP A 18 -2.37 -8.62 -2.48
N LEU A 19 -3.11 -8.56 -3.58
CA LEU A 19 -4.52 -8.14 -3.57
C LEU A 19 -5.37 -9.03 -2.67
N GLU A 20 -5.19 -10.35 -2.77
CA GLU A 20 -5.88 -11.32 -1.94
C GLU A 20 -5.51 -11.14 -0.45
N LYS A 21 -4.21 -10.93 -0.16
CA LYS A 21 -3.73 -10.68 1.21
C LYS A 21 -4.39 -9.45 1.84
N ILE A 22 -4.58 -8.37 1.08
CA ILE A 22 -5.20 -7.15 1.60
C ILE A 22 -6.73 -7.14 1.47
N GLY A 23 -7.35 -8.22 0.99
CA GLY A 23 -8.80 -8.39 0.99
C GLY A 23 -9.54 -7.89 -0.25
N TYR A 24 -8.86 -7.78 -1.39
CA TYR A 24 -9.55 -7.67 -2.68
C TYR A 24 -10.04 -9.06 -3.14
N TYR A 25 -11.18 -9.08 -3.83
CA TYR A 25 -11.79 -10.30 -4.39
C TYR A 25 -11.79 -10.29 -5.92
N LYS A 26 -11.50 -11.44 -6.52
CA LYS A 26 -11.52 -11.59 -7.97
C LYS A 26 -12.97 -11.57 -8.48
N ILE A 27 -13.27 -10.81 -9.54
CA ILE A 27 -14.63 -10.72 -10.12
C ILE A 27 -15.03 -12.00 -10.88
N SER A 28 -14.06 -12.70 -11.50
CA SER A 28 -14.35 -13.86 -12.34
C SER A 28 -13.21 -14.88 -12.30
N GLU A 29 -13.57 -16.15 -12.14
CA GLU A 29 -12.62 -17.27 -12.05
C GLU A 29 -12.23 -17.85 -13.43
N ASN A 30 -13.02 -17.60 -14.49
CA ASN A 30 -12.92 -18.31 -15.77
C ASN A 30 -11.93 -17.70 -16.79
N ILE A 31 -10.86 -17.06 -16.32
CA ILE A 31 -9.89 -16.41 -17.22
C ILE A 31 -8.69 -17.33 -17.39
N ILE A 32 -8.49 -17.79 -18.62
CA ILE A 32 -7.27 -18.49 -19.04
C ILE A 32 -6.10 -17.55 -18.74
N LEU A 33 -5.16 -17.98 -17.89
CA LEU A 33 -3.93 -17.24 -17.63
C LEU A 33 -3.17 -17.09 -18.94
N ARG A 34 -3.14 -15.88 -19.49
CA ARG A 34 -2.41 -15.56 -20.70
C ARG A 34 -1.40 -14.47 -20.42
N ASP A 35 -0.32 -14.53 -21.18
CA ASP A 35 0.62 -13.43 -21.31
C ASP A 35 -0.14 -12.21 -21.89
N ASN A 36 0.22 -11.01 -21.44
CA ASN A 36 -0.39 -9.71 -21.79
C ASN A 36 -1.70 -9.33 -21.07
N LEU A 37 -2.17 -10.13 -20.11
CA LEU A 37 -3.23 -9.65 -19.20
C LEU A 37 -2.68 -8.60 -18.23
N ILE A 38 -3.51 -7.63 -17.89
CA ILE A 38 -3.30 -6.69 -16.79
C ILE A 38 -4.26 -7.04 -15.65
N ILE A 39 -3.87 -6.68 -14.44
CA ILE A 39 -4.75 -6.65 -13.27
C ILE A 39 -5.32 -5.24 -13.18
N SER A 40 -6.65 -5.11 -13.12
CA SER A 40 -7.32 -3.84 -12.80
C SER A 40 -8.08 -3.97 -11.49
N THR A 41 -8.04 -2.94 -10.64
CA THR A 41 -8.75 -2.91 -9.35
C THR A 41 -9.89 -1.89 -9.34
N TYR A 42 -10.85 -2.09 -8.44
CA TYR A 42 -12.00 -1.22 -8.23
C TYR A 42 -12.08 -0.75 -6.77
N PRO A 43 -12.60 0.46 -6.47
CA PRO A 43 -12.66 0.98 -5.11
C PRO A 43 -13.61 0.19 -4.17
N ASN A 44 -14.45 -0.68 -4.72
CA ASN A 44 -15.30 -1.58 -3.92
C ASN A 44 -14.59 -2.86 -3.46
N GLY A 45 -13.29 -3.00 -3.74
CA GLY A 45 -12.50 -4.15 -3.30
C GLY A 45 -12.56 -5.34 -4.23
N TRP A 46 -12.82 -5.09 -5.50
CA TRP A 46 -12.72 -6.11 -6.52
C TRP A 46 -11.51 -5.91 -7.43
N TYR A 47 -11.05 -6.99 -8.03
CA TYR A 47 -10.09 -6.95 -9.11
C TYR A 47 -10.47 -7.90 -10.24
N ASN A 48 -10.09 -7.60 -11.47
CA ASN A 48 -10.23 -8.49 -12.62
C ASN A 48 -8.93 -8.55 -13.42
N LEU A 49 -8.85 -9.58 -14.27
CA LEU A 49 -7.83 -9.71 -15.30
C LEU A 49 -8.48 -9.29 -16.62
N CYS A 50 -7.85 -8.38 -17.36
CA CYS A 50 -8.37 -7.89 -18.63
C CYS A 50 -7.22 -7.59 -19.59
N TYR A 51 -7.52 -7.36 -20.87
CA TYR A 51 -6.52 -6.99 -21.88
C TYR A 51 -6.28 -5.48 -21.96
N SER A 52 -7.10 -4.69 -21.28
CA SER A 52 -7.12 -3.24 -21.41
C SER A 52 -7.58 -2.59 -20.11
N HIS A 53 -7.07 -1.40 -19.82
CA HIS A 53 -7.47 -0.62 -18.65
C HIS A 53 -8.95 -0.27 -18.76
N GLU A 54 -9.81 -0.95 -17.99
CA GLU A 54 -11.27 -0.74 -18.05
C GLU A 54 -11.70 0.62 -17.47
N SER A 55 -10.77 1.34 -16.80
CA SER A 55 -11.02 2.65 -16.22
C SER A 55 -9.89 3.62 -16.55
N SER A 56 -10.23 4.72 -17.23
CA SER A 56 -9.32 5.85 -17.44
C SER A 56 -8.91 6.57 -16.16
N LEU A 57 -9.59 6.26 -15.04
CA LEU A 57 -9.30 6.83 -13.72
C LEU A 57 -8.37 5.93 -12.88
N ALA A 58 -8.01 4.74 -13.39
CA ALA A 58 -7.08 3.87 -12.70
C ALA A 58 -5.66 4.41 -12.78
N ILE A 59 -4.94 4.32 -11.66
CA ILE A 59 -3.54 4.74 -11.58
C ILE A 59 -2.66 3.70 -12.27
N ASP A 60 -1.92 4.15 -13.28
CA ASP A 60 -0.92 3.33 -13.96
C ASP A 60 0.25 3.04 -13.01
N CYS A 61 0.44 1.75 -12.72
CA CYS A 61 1.55 1.24 -11.92
C CYS A 61 2.38 0.20 -12.70
N GLN A 62 2.32 0.19 -14.03
CA GLN A 62 3.13 -0.70 -14.86
C GLN A 62 4.60 -0.63 -14.48
N ASN A 63 5.25 -1.79 -14.40
CA ASN A 63 6.64 -1.95 -13.96
C ASN A 63 6.94 -1.40 -12.55
N ASN A 64 5.94 -1.07 -11.74
CA ASN A 64 6.09 -0.49 -10.40
C ASN A 64 5.18 -1.19 -9.37
N LEU A 65 5.52 -2.44 -9.04
CA LEU A 65 4.82 -3.21 -8.01
C LEU A 65 4.75 -2.50 -6.64
N PRO A 66 5.81 -1.81 -6.16
CA PRO A 66 5.73 -1.06 -4.91
C PRO A 66 4.66 0.03 -4.91
N LEU A 67 4.57 0.83 -5.99
CA LEU A 67 3.51 1.82 -6.16
C LEU A 67 2.13 1.14 -6.19
N PHE A 68 1.98 0.07 -6.97
CA PHE A 68 0.72 -0.68 -7.03
C PHE A 68 0.26 -1.15 -5.65
N LYS A 69 1.18 -1.69 -4.84
CA LYS A 69 0.91 -2.12 -3.47
C LYS A 69 0.45 -0.96 -2.60
N ALA A 70 1.19 0.15 -2.63
CA ALA A 70 0.88 1.33 -1.85
C ALA A 70 -0.52 1.89 -2.17
N ILE A 71 -0.84 2.03 -3.46
CA ILE A 71 -2.14 2.57 -3.89
C ILE A 71 -3.30 1.66 -3.48
N THR A 72 -3.14 0.34 -3.67
CA THR A 72 -4.21 -0.63 -3.40
C THR A 72 -4.43 -0.86 -1.91
N ALA A 73 -3.44 -0.60 -1.05
CA ALA A 73 -3.63 -0.65 0.40
C ALA A 73 -4.51 0.48 0.95
N ILE A 74 -4.69 1.60 0.23
CA ILE A 74 -5.34 2.78 0.80
C ILE A 74 -6.82 2.53 1.10
N THR A 75 -7.15 2.59 2.39
CA THR A 75 -8.50 2.41 2.93
C THR A 75 -8.73 3.30 4.16
N ASP A 76 -9.99 3.60 4.46
CA ASP A 76 -10.37 4.30 5.70
C ASP A 76 -10.52 3.35 6.89
N ILE A 77 -10.54 2.04 6.67
CA ILE A 77 -11.00 1.09 7.69
C ILE A 77 -9.86 0.59 8.58
N ARG A 78 -8.64 0.44 8.06
CA ARG A 78 -7.47 -0.08 8.81
C ARG A 78 -6.21 0.59 8.30
N ASN A 79 -5.19 0.76 9.15
CA ASN A 79 -3.92 1.36 8.74
C ASN A 79 -2.93 0.32 8.19
N MET A 80 -3.02 -0.93 8.66
CA MET A 80 -2.17 -2.04 8.23
C MET A 80 -1.91 -2.06 6.72
N HIS A 81 -0.62 -2.17 6.34
CA HIS A 81 -0.12 -2.19 4.96
C HIS A 81 -0.19 -0.87 4.19
N GLN A 82 -0.67 0.21 4.81
CA GLN A 82 -0.64 1.54 4.20
C GLN A 82 0.68 2.24 4.51
N LEU A 83 1.08 3.11 3.58
CA LEU A 83 2.23 3.96 3.77
C LEU A 83 1.81 5.31 4.38
N PHE A 84 2.62 5.78 5.31
CA PHE A 84 2.45 7.04 6.01
C PHE A 84 3.69 7.92 5.81
N VAL A 85 3.54 9.22 5.99
CA VAL A 85 4.62 10.20 5.97
C VAL A 85 4.77 10.76 7.38
N ALA A 86 6.01 10.81 7.86
CA ALA A 86 6.35 11.42 9.13
C ALA A 86 6.40 12.95 9.01
N ASP A 87 5.50 13.67 9.67
CA ASP A 87 5.46 15.14 9.66
C ASP A 87 6.46 15.73 10.67
N THR A 88 6.75 14.97 11.72
CA THR A 88 7.83 15.17 12.68
C THR A 88 8.66 13.90 12.81
N ASP A 89 9.75 13.94 13.57
CA ASP A 89 10.37 12.71 14.04
C ASP A 89 9.34 11.90 14.83
N ILE A 90 9.21 10.60 14.49
CA ILE A 90 8.32 9.67 15.18
C ILE A 90 9.17 8.79 16.06
N TYR A 91 8.91 8.84 17.36
CA TYR A 91 9.54 8.01 18.35
C TYR A 91 8.70 6.76 18.55
N HIS A 92 9.29 5.61 18.22
CA HIS A 92 8.67 4.28 18.32
C HIS A 92 9.35 3.50 19.45
N GLY A 93 8.57 2.78 20.26
CA GLY A 93 9.12 1.96 21.32
C GLY A 93 8.15 0.93 21.90
N TRP A 94 8.73 -0.10 22.52
CA TRP A 94 8.05 -1.13 23.30
C TRP A 94 8.37 -1.00 24.80
N SER A 95 7.43 -1.42 25.64
CA SER A 95 7.53 -1.33 27.10
C SER A 95 8.52 -2.33 27.71
N ASP A 96 8.99 -3.31 26.93
CA ASP A 96 9.99 -4.30 27.34
C ASP A 96 11.44 -3.85 27.12
N THR A 97 11.66 -2.67 26.52
CA THR A 97 12.99 -2.12 26.29
C THR A 97 13.61 -1.63 27.60
N ILE A 98 14.64 -2.34 28.07
CA ILE A 98 15.38 -1.99 29.28
C ILE A 98 16.29 -0.79 29.00
N GLY A 99 15.91 0.40 29.48
CA GLY A 99 16.81 1.55 29.65
C GLY A 99 16.66 2.70 28.64
N GLU A 100 16.03 2.48 27.49
CA GLU A 100 15.68 3.53 26.52
C GLU A 100 14.15 3.51 26.34
N PRO A 101 13.45 4.67 26.41
CA PRO A 101 12.00 4.72 26.21
C PRO A 101 11.57 4.50 24.75
N TYR A 102 12.52 4.43 23.81
CA TYR A 102 12.28 4.31 22.36
C TYR A 102 13.28 3.31 21.75
N ASP A 103 12.82 2.47 20.83
CA ASP A 103 13.67 1.49 20.12
C ASP A 103 14.29 2.07 18.86
N TYR A 104 13.57 2.95 18.15
CA TYR A 104 14.10 3.70 17.02
C TYR A 104 13.27 4.95 16.71
N ILE A 105 13.84 5.82 15.88
CA ILE A 105 13.21 7.06 15.41
C ILE A 105 12.97 6.93 13.91
N ILE A 106 11.74 7.23 13.46
CA ILE A 106 11.45 7.47 12.04
C ILE A 106 11.65 8.96 11.80
N PRO A 107 12.66 9.37 11.01
CA PRO A 107 12.92 10.79 10.78
C PRO A 107 11.78 11.47 10.04
N LYS A 108 11.59 12.77 10.31
CA LYS A 108 10.70 13.63 9.55
C LYS A 108 10.93 13.50 8.04
N GLY A 109 9.83 13.45 7.28
CA GLY A 109 9.80 13.36 5.82
C GLY A 109 10.00 11.95 5.28
N ILE A 110 10.23 10.96 6.15
CA ILE A 110 10.33 9.56 5.73
C ILE A 110 8.94 8.97 5.52
N LEU A 111 8.84 8.22 4.43
CA LEU A 111 7.69 7.40 4.11
C LEU A 111 7.90 6.00 4.72
N PHE A 112 6.95 5.54 5.54
CA PHE A 112 7.07 4.29 6.31
C PHE A 112 5.80 3.43 6.19
N ASP A 113 5.95 2.11 6.34
CA ASP A 113 4.83 1.17 6.34
C ASP A 113 4.20 1.08 7.73
N TRP A 114 2.88 1.09 7.76
CA TRP A 114 2.12 0.76 8.94
C TRP A 114 1.99 -0.76 9.04
N ASP A 115 2.95 -1.38 9.73
CA ASP A 115 3.00 -2.81 9.97
C ASP A 115 2.62 -3.17 11.42
N LEU A 116 2.79 -4.45 11.78
CA LEU A 116 2.50 -4.92 13.15
C LEU A 116 3.38 -4.24 14.20
N SER A 117 4.58 -3.79 13.84
CA SER A 117 5.47 -3.14 14.78
C SER A 117 4.94 -1.75 15.17
N ILE A 118 4.37 -1.03 14.21
CA ILE A 118 3.74 0.27 14.44
C ILE A 118 2.36 0.09 15.09
N GLU A 119 1.55 -0.86 14.62
CA GLU A 119 0.19 -1.11 15.11
C GLU A 119 0.14 -1.45 16.60
N TYR A 120 1.14 -2.19 17.09
CA TYR A 120 1.18 -2.67 18.47
C TYR A 120 2.21 -1.97 19.35
N ALA A 121 2.88 -0.94 18.85
CA ALA A 121 3.85 -0.17 19.63
C ALA A 121 3.22 0.37 20.91
N ASP A 122 3.93 0.22 22.04
CA ASP A 122 3.49 0.83 23.31
C ASP A 122 3.64 2.35 23.26
N ILE A 123 4.62 2.83 22.48
CA ILE A 123 4.87 4.24 22.27
C ILE A 123 4.99 4.52 20.77
N LEU A 124 4.12 5.41 20.29
CA LEU A 124 4.21 6.01 18.96
C LEU A 124 3.95 7.52 19.10
N LYS A 125 5.02 8.31 19.20
CA LYS A 125 4.93 9.75 19.45
C LYS A 125 5.48 10.54 18.27
N GLY A 126 4.66 11.41 17.71
CA GLY A 126 5.00 12.27 16.58
C GLY A 126 3.76 12.56 15.77
N GLU A 127 3.86 13.49 14.83
CA GLU A 127 2.82 13.76 13.85
C GLU A 127 3.12 13.00 12.56
N TYR A 128 2.07 12.46 11.96
CA TYR A 128 2.13 11.72 10.71
C TYR A 128 0.78 11.73 10.01
N HIS A 129 0.80 11.50 8.70
CA HIS A 129 -0.42 11.37 7.91
C HIS A 129 -0.31 10.22 6.90
N LYS A 130 -1.47 9.75 6.42
CA LYS A 130 -1.52 8.74 5.36
C LYS A 130 -0.96 9.34 4.08
N ALA A 131 -0.02 8.64 3.45
CA ALA A 131 0.61 9.13 2.24
C ALA A 131 -0.44 9.39 1.14
N THR A 132 -0.36 10.56 0.53
CA THR A 132 -1.20 10.95 -0.59
C THR A 132 -0.76 10.26 -1.88
N ILE A 133 -1.64 10.23 -2.89
CA ILE A 133 -1.29 9.70 -4.21
C ILE A 133 -0.09 10.43 -4.82
N THR A 134 0.04 11.73 -4.58
CA THR A 134 1.15 12.54 -5.08
C THR A 134 2.47 12.11 -4.43
N GLU A 135 2.50 12.00 -3.11
CA GLU A 135 3.69 11.58 -2.36
C GLU A 135 4.11 10.15 -2.71
N LEU A 136 3.15 9.24 -2.84
CA LEU A 136 3.43 7.87 -3.30
C LEU A 136 4.03 7.86 -4.70
N LYS A 137 3.45 8.62 -5.62
CA LYS A 137 3.99 8.73 -6.98
C LYS A 137 5.39 9.33 -6.96
N GLU A 138 5.65 10.39 -6.21
CA GLU A 138 6.97 11.00 -6.10
C GLU A 138 8.00 10.04 -5.51
N HIS A 139 7.67 9.37 -4.40
CA HIS A 139 8.53 8.40 -3.73
C HIS A 139 8.92 7.22 -4.63
N PHE A 140 7.96 6.69 -5.40
CA PHE A 140 8.20 5.54 -6.27
C PHE A 140 8.61 5.90 -7.70
N LYS A 141 8.64 7.19 -8.06
CA LYS A 141 9.26 7.70 -9.29
C LYS A 141 10.77 7.91 -9.14
N LEU A 142 11.22 8.16 -7.91
CA LEU A 142 12.62 8.47 -7.60
C LEU A 142 13.21 7.45 -6.64
N LYS A 143 13.76 6.37 -7.20
CA LYS A 143 14.89 5.65 -6.61
C LYS A 143 15.81 5.22 -7.77
N PRO A 144 16.95 5.90 -8.00
CA PRO A 144 17.99 5.37 -8.87
C PRO A 144 18.52 4.03 -8.35
#